data_AF-A0A965JGE4-F1
#
_entry.id   AF-A0A965JGE4-F1
#
_cell.length_a   1.000
_cell.length_b   1.000
_cell.length_c   1.000
_cell.angle_alpha   90.00
_cell.angle_beta   90.00
_cell.angle_gamma   90.00
#
_symmetry.space_group_name_H-M   'P 1'
#
loop_
_entity.id
_entity.type
_entity.pdbx_description
1 polymer ?
#
loop_
_entity_poly.entity_id
_entity_poly.type
_entity_poly.pdbx_seq_one_letter_code
_entity_poly.pdbx_strand_id
1 'polypeptide(L)'
;MTIYTERAGLQVADVLAEFVETRALAGTGIAATSLWAGLADILNRFTPRNRALLAKREDLQAKLDDWHRAHPGPIQDMAAYQAFLREIGYLVPEPAPFEITTGNVDDEIAVMAGPQL
;
A
#
# COMPACT_ATOMS: atom_id res chain seq x y z
N MET A 1 -21.54 13.28 -15.38
CA MET A 1 -21.11 12.04 -16.05
C MET A 1 -19.63 12.20 -16.36
N THR A 2 -18.77 11.27 -15.94
CA THR A 2 -17.33 11.34 -16.23
C THR A 2 -17.09 10.87 -17.65
N ILE A 3 -16.34 11.67 -18.42
CA ILE A 3 -15.87 11.29 -19.76
C ILE A 3 -14.54 10.57 -19.59
N TYR A 4 -14.33 9.48 -20.31
CA TYR A 4 -13.11 8.69 -20.28
C TYR A 4 -12.42 8.72 -21.65
N THR A 5 -11.11 8.77 -21.62
CA THR A 5 -10.23 8.68 -22.78
C THR A 5 -9.30 7.47 -22.62
N GLU A 6 -8.95 6.85 -23.74
CA GLU A 6 -8.05 5.70 -23.73
C GLU A 6 -6.59 6.17 -23.72
N ARG A 7 -5.77 5.57 -22.86
CA ARG A 7 -4.31 5.75 -22.81
C ARG A 7 -3.64 4.43 -22.49
N ALA A 8 -2.88 3.87 -23.43
CA ALA A 8 -2.10 2.65 -23.25
C ALA A 8 -2.90 1.46 -22.66
N GLY A 9 -4.13 1.27 -23.12
CA GLY A 9 -5.08 0.25 -22.67
C GLY A 9 -5.90 0.66 -21.44
N LEU A 10 -5.61 1.80 -20.82
CA LEU A 10 -6.32 2.30 -19.64
C LEU A 10 -7.48 3.21 -20.05
N GLN A 11 -8.59 3.14 -19.32
CA GLN A 11 -9.67 4.12 -19.40
C GLN A 11 -9.43 5.17 -18.30
N VAL A 12 -8.95 6.35 -18.69
CA VAL A 12 -8.59 7.44 -17.76
C VAL A 12 -9.64 8.53 -17.87
N ALA A 13 -10.08 9.09 -16.74
CA ALA A 13 -10.98 10.25 -16.77
C ALA A 13 -10.32 11.40 -17.55
N ASP A 14 -11.05 11.99 -18.50
CA ASP A 14 -10.49 12.93 -19.47
C ASP A 14 -9.82 14.14 -18.79
N VAL A 15 -10.48 14.69 -17.75
CA VAL A 15 -9.94 15.77 -16.91
C VAL A 15 -8.61 15.41 -16.23
N LEU A 16 -8.42 14.15 -15.85
CA LEU A 16 -7.16 13.68 -15.26
C LEU A 16 -6.08 13.52 -16.33
N ALA A 17 -6.43 12.96 -17.47
CA ALA A 17 -5.51 12.83 -18.59
C ALA A 17 -5.00 14.20 -19.05
N GLU A 18 -5.90 15.17 -19.23
CA GLU A 18 -5.55 16.56 -19.58
C GLU A 18 -4.65 17.19 -18.51
N PHE A 19 -4.99 17.06 -17.23
CA PHE A 19 -4.17 17.61 -16.14
C PHE A 19 -2.75 17.03 -16.16
N VAL A 20 -2.62 15.72 -16.29
CA VAL A 20 -1.32 15.03 -16.30
C VAL A 20 -0.48 15.50 -17.50
N GLU A 21 -1.08 15.52 -18.68
CA GLU A 21 -0.38 15.83 -19.94
C GLU A 21 0.01 17.29 -20.05
N THR A 22 -0.84 18.21 -19.59
CA THR A 22 -0.65 19.66 -19.79
C THR A 22 -0.01 20.36 -18.60
N ARG A 23 -0.14 19.82 -17.39
CA ARG A 23 0.35 20.47 -16.15
C ARG A 23 1.38 19.65 -15.41
N ALA A 24 1.08 18.38 -15.10
CA ALA A 24 1.98 17.59 -14.25
C ALA A 24 3.30 17.23 -14.96
N LEU A 25 3.26 16.94 -16.26
CA LEU A 25 4.46 16.57 -17.03
C LEU A 25 5.29 17.77 -17.48
N ALA A 26 4.74 18.98 -17.46
CA ALA A 26 5.43 20.17 -17.94
C ALA A 26 6.74 20.40 -17.16
N GLY A 27 7.87 20.46 -17.88
CA GLY A 27 9.20 20.66 -17.28
C GLY A 27 9.88 19.41 -16.71
N THR A 28 9.21 18.25 -16.71
CA THR A 28 9.79 16.99 -16.19
C THR A 28 10.73 16.28 -17.17
N GLY A 29 10.61 16.58 -18.47
CA GLY A 29 11.33 15.87 -19.54
C GLY A 29 10.77 14.47 -19.87
N ILE A 30 9.67 14.07 -19.23
CA ILE A 30 9.03 12.77 -19.44
C ILE A 30 7.95 12.89 -20.53
N ALA A 31 8.00 11.99 -21.52
CA ALA A 31 6.96 11.92 -22.54
C ALA A 31 5.67 11.30 -21.99
N ALA A 32 4.51 11.86 -22.35
CA ALA A 32 3.21 11.33 -21.91
C ALA A 32 2.99 9.86 -22.30
N THR A 33 3.44 9.47 -23.50
CA THR A 33 3.38 8.08 -23.96
C THR A 33 4.16 7.13 -23.06
N SER A 34 5.36 7.53 -22.63
CA SER A 34 6.20 6.75 -21.69
C SER A 34 5.56 6.65 -20.31
N LEU A 35 4.97 7.75 -19.80
CA LEU A 35 4.25 7.75 -18.54
C LEU A 35 3.08 6.75 -18.56
N TRP A 36 2.19 6.87 -19.56
CA TRP A 36 0.98 6.03 -19.61
C TRP A 36 1.30 4.56 -19.85
N ALA A 37 2.27 4.26 -20.73
CA ALA A 37 2.71 2.88 -20.95
C ALA A 37 3.34 2.28 -19.67
N GLY A 38 4.18 3.05 -18.97
CA GLY A 38 4.77 2.62 -17.70
C GLY A 38 3.71 2.40 -16.61
N LEU A 39 2.73 3.29 -16.50
CA LEU A 39 1.62 3.14 -15.57
C LEU A 39 0.79 1.88 -15.87
N ALA A 40 0.47 1.63 -17.14
CA ALA A 40 -0.26 0.45 -17.55
C ALA A 40 0.49 -0.85 -17.19
N ASP A 41 1.80 -0.90 -17.42
CA ASP A 41 2.63 -2.05 -17.04
C ASP A 41 2.65 -2.28 -15.52
N ILE A 42 2.87 -1.21 -14.74
CA ILE A 42 2.83 -1.27 -13.27
C ILE A 42 1.48 -1.77 -12.78
N LEU A 43 0.38 -1.23 -13.31
CA LEU A 43 -0.97 -1.64 -12.91
C LEU A 43 -1.23 -3.11 -13.25
N ASN A 44 -0.84 -3.57 -14.44
CA ASN A 44 -0.99 -4.96 -14.85
C ASN A 44 -0.24 -5.91 -13.91
N ARG A 45 0.99 -5.55 -13.53
CA ARG A 45 1.84 -6.37 -12.66
C ARG A 45 1.39 -6.35 -11.20
N PHE A 46 1.03 -5.19 -10.66
CA PHE A 46 0.89 -5.01 -9.22
C PHE A 46 -0.56 -4.90 -8.73
N THR A 47 -1.54 -4.66 -9.60
CA THR A 47 -2.96 -4.66 -9.18
C THR A 47 -3.38 -6.01 -8.58
N PRO A 48 -3.04 -7.18 -9.16
CA PRO A 48 -3.39 -8.48 -8.56
C PRO A 48 -2.76 -8.66 -7.17
N ARG A 49 -1.48 -8.25 -7.01
CA ARG A 49 -0.78 -8.31 -5.72
C ARG A 49 -1.43 -7.38 -4.69
N ASN A 50 -1.80 -6.16 -5.06
CA ASN A 50 -2.47 -5.23 -4.17
C ASN A 50 -3.82 -5.79 -3.69
N ARG A 51 -4.62 -6.35 -4.60
CA ARG A 51 -5.88 -7.03 -4.24
C ARG A 51 -5.65 -8.20 -3.28
N ALA A 52 -4.62 -9.01 -3.52
CA ALA A 52 -4.29 -10.12 -2.63
C ALA A 52 -3.88 -9.64 -1.22
N LEU A 53 -3.19 -8.51 -1.11
CA LEU A 53 -2.83 -7.91 0.18
C LEU A 53 -4.06 -7.40 0.94
N LEU A 54 -5.03 -6.80 0.24
CA LEU A 54 -6.31 -6.41 0.84
C LEU A 54 -7.11 -7.62 1.32
N ALA A 55 -7.23 -8.65 0.50
CA ALA A 55 -7.89 -9.90 0.88
C ALA A 55 -7.20 -10.57 2.09
N LYS A 56 -5.86 -10.49 2.19
CA LYS A 56 -5.14 -10.99 3.37
C LYS A 56 -5.49 -10.21 4.64
N ARG A 57 -5.73 -8.89 4.55
CA ARG A 57 -6.19 -8.10 5.71
C ARG A 57 -7.58 -8.54 6.14
N GLU A 58 -8.50 -8.74 5.19
CA GLU A 58 -9.85 -9.23 5.46
C GLU A 58 -9.84 -10.63 6.11
N ASP A 59 -9.04 -11.56 5.59
CA ASP A 59 -8.86 -12.90 6.16
C ASP A 59 -8.35 -12.86 7.60
N LEU A 60 -7.34 -12.02 7.88
CA LEU A 60 -6.81 -11.87 9.23
C LEU A 60 -7.86 -11.26 10.18
N GLN A 61 -8.59 -10.24 9.74
CA GLN A 61 -9.63 -9.62 10.57
C GLN A 61 -10.76 -10.60 10.89
N ALA A 62 -11.25 -11.36 9.89
CA ALA A 62 -12.29 -12.35 10.10
C ALA A 62 -11.87 -13.41 11.14
N LYS A 63 -10.61 -13.88 11.08
CA LYS A 63 -10.07 -14.82 12.07
C LYS A 63 -9.99 -14.21 13.47
N LEU A 64 -9.61 -12.93 13.59
CA LEU A 64 -9.62 -12.22 14.87
C LEU A 64 -11.04 -12.11 15.44
N ASP A 65 -12.00 -11.73 14.59
CA ASP A 65 -13.40 -11.60 14.97
C ASP A 65 -14.00 -12.93 15.44
N ASP A 66 -13.70 -14.02 14.73
CA ASP A 66 -14.14 -15.37 15.11
C ASP A 66 -13.51 -15.82 16.42
N TRP A 67 -12.21 -15.53 16.63
CA TRP A 67 -11.54 -15.84 17.89
C TRP A 67 -12.19 -15.11 19.06
N HIS A 68 -12.45 -13.80 18.94
CA HIS A 68 -13.09 -13.02 20.01
C HIS A 68 -14.56 -13.38 20.23
N ARG A 69 -15.28 -13.82 19.19
CA ARG A 69 -16.64 -14.35 19.33
C ARG A 69 -16.67 -15.65 20.13
N ALA A 70 -15.69 -16.51 19.93
CA ALA A 70 -15.52 -17.76 20.69
C ALA A 70 -14.99 -17.53 22.12
N HIS A 71 -14.28 -16.42 22.36
CA HIS A 71 -13.67 -16.07 23.64
C HIS A 71 -14.13 -14.68 24.11
N PRO A 72 -15.41 -14.55 24.54
CA PRO A 72 -15.98 -13.26 24.87
C PRO A 72 -15.34 -12.64 26.12
N GLY A 73 -15.19 -11.32 26.09
CA GLY A 73 -14.60 -10.55 27.18
C GLY A 73 -13.07 -10.39 27.06
N PRO A 74 -12.39 -9.95 28.13
CA PRO A 74 -10.95 -9.73 28.10
C PRO A 74 -10.18 -11.05 27.92
N ILE A 75 -9.07 -11.01 27.16
CA ILE A 75 -8.17 -12.14 26.98
C ILE A 75 -7.58 -12.56 28.34
N GLN A 76 -7.98 -13.72 28.84
CA GLN A 76 -7.47 -14.27 30.11
C GLN A 76 -6.17 -15.07 29.92
N ASP A 77 -6.02 -15.73 28.75
CA ASP A 77 -4.81 -16.48 28.38
C ASP A 77 -4.11 -15.80 27.20
N MET A 78 -3.11 -14.99 27.52
CA MET A 78 -2.32 -14.28 26.53
C MET A 78 -1.38 -15.21 25.74
N ALA A 79 -0.92 -16.32 26.35
CA ALA A 79 -0.03 -17.25 25.69
C ALA A 79 -0.77 -17.98 24.55
N ALA A 80 -1.99 -18.44 24.81
CA ALA A 80 -2.86 -19.03 23.79
C ALA A 80 -3.21 -18.02 22.68
N TYR A 81 -3.53 -16.77 23.04
CA TYR A 81 -3.82 -15.74 22.04
C TYR A 81 -2.63 -15.46 21.13
N GLN A 82 -1.42 -15.30 21.68
CA GLN A 82 -0.22 -15.12 20.87
C GLN A 82 0.11 -16.34 20.00
N ALA A 83 -0.16 -17.56 20.47
CA ALA A 83 0.02 -18.76 19.67
C ALA A 83 -0.92 -18.74 18.46
N PHE A 84 -2.19 -18.40 18.67
CA PHE A 84 -3.17 -18.19 17.60
C PHE A 84 -2.73 -17.11 16.60
N LEU A 85 -2.27 -15.95 17.07
CA LEU A 85 -1.79 -14.88 16.18
C LEU A 85 -0.61 -15.33 15.31
N ARG A 86 0.29 -16.16 15.83
CA ARG A 86 1.38 -16.77 15.03
C ARG A 86 0.85 -17.78 14.03
N GLU A 87 -0.08 -18.63 14.45
CA GLU A 87 -0.71 -19.66 13.59
C GLU A 87 -1.39 -19.04 12.36
N ILE A 88 -2.14 -17.95 12.53
CA ILE A 88 -2.81 -17.27 11.40
C ILE A 88 -1.87 -16.41 10.53
N GLY A 89 -0.59 -16.30 10.95
CA GLY A 89 0.44 -15.49 10.30
C GLY A 89 0.29 -13.99 10.53
N TYR A 90 -0.38 -13.59 11.62
CA TYR A 90 -0.45 -12.19 12.04
C TYR A 90 0.84 -11.76 12.74
N LEU A 91 1.28 -12.56 13.71
CA LEU A 91 2.61 -12.41 14.31
C LEU A 91 3.60 -13.28 13.55
N VAL A 92 4.64 -12.64 13.01
CA VAL A 92 5.75 -13.32 12.31
C VAL A 92 7.01 -13.32 13.18
N PRO A 93 7.96 -14.23 12.93
CA PRO A 93 9.25 -14.19 13.58
C PRO A 93 9.95 -12.85 13.35
N GLU A 94 10.63 -12.35 14.38
CA GLU A 94 11.47 -11.18 14.26
C GLU A 94 12.62 -11.46 13.29
N PRO A 95 12.92 -10.54 12.34
CA PRO A 95 14.07 -10.70 11.47
C PRO A 95 15.38 -10.54 12.26
N ALA A 96 16.49 -11.00 11.67
CA ALA A 96 17.82 -10.72 12.22
C ALA A 96 18.08 -9.19 12.27
N PRO A 97 18.88 -8.70 13.23
CA PRO A 97 19.24 -7.29 13.30
C PRO A 97 19.85 -6.80 11.98
N PHE A 98 19.45 -5.61 11.55
CA PHE A 98 19.97 -4.93 10.36
C PHE A 98 19.93 -3.41 10.58
N GLU A 99 20.70 -2.68 9.76
CA GLU A 99 20.66 -1.21 9.71
C GLU A 99 19.95 -0.76 8.44
N ILE A 100 19.15 0.30 8.52
CA ILE A 100 18.54 0.92 7.36
C ILE A 100 19.62 1.59 6.49
N THR A 101 19.44 1.57 5.17
CA THR A 101 20.44 2.08 4.21
C THR A 101 20.00 3.35 3.48
N THR A 102 18.90 3.96 3.93
CA THR A 102 18.30 5.12 3.25
C THR A 102 19.24 6.33 3.31
N GLY A 103 19.48 6.95 2.16
CA GLY A 103 20.26 8.19 2.03
C GLY A 103 19.51 9.25 1.24
N ASN A 104 20.10 10.44 1.12
CA ASN A 104 19.50 11.62 0.47
C ASN A 104 18.15 12.01 1.10
N VAL A 105 18.13 12.10 2.43
CA VAL A 105 16.95 12.47 3.22
C VAL A 105 17.13 13.90 3.72
N ASP A 106 16.11 14.73 3.56
CA ASP A 106 16.11 16.11 4.07
C ASP A 106 16.23 16.15 5.60
N ASP A 107 16.85 17.21 6.12
CA ASP A 107 17.19 17.35 7.55
C ASP A 107 15.95 17.33 8.45
N GLU A 108 14.82 17.86 7.96
CA GLU A 108 13.52 17.85 8.65
C GLU A 108 13.05 16.44 9.02
N ILE A 109 13.50 15.43 8.26
CA ILE A 109 13.19 14.02 8.50
C ILE A 109 14.35 13.32 9.21
N ALA A 110 15.59 13.61 8.81
CA ALA A 110 16.75 12.83 9.23
C ALA A 110 17.28 13.20 10.64
N VAL A 111 17.25 14.48 11.00
CA VAL A 111 18.00 14.98 12.18
C VAL A 111 17.23 15.98 13.05
N MET A 112 16.10 16.51 12.58
CA MET A 112 15.27 17.44 13.34
C MET A 112 14.12 16.73 14.06
N ALA A 113 13.89 17.08 15.32
CA ALA A 113 12.70 16.68 16.05
C ALA A 113 11.70 17.86 16.07
N GLY A 114 10.50 17.64 15.53
CA GLY A 114 9.46 18.67 15.45
C GLY A 114 8.08 18.10 15.14
N PRO A 115 7.02 18.93 15.18
CA PRO A 115 5.67 18.50 14.83
C PRO A 115 5.53 18.18 13.33
N GLN A 116 4.76 17.14 13.00
CA GLN A 116 4.29 16.83 11.65
C GLN A 116 2.78 17.12 11.57
N LEU A 117 2.37 18.03 10.68
CA LEU A 117 0.96 18.38 10.43
C LEU A 117 0.34 17.46 9.37
#